data_AF-A0A2D6NHF5-F1
#
_entry.id   AF-A0A2D6NHF5-F1
#
_cell.length_a   1.000
_cell.length_b   1.000
_cell.length_c   1.000
_cell.angle_alpha   90.00
_cell.angle_beta   90.00
_cell.angle_gamma   90.00
#
_symmetry.space_group_name_H-M   'P 1'
#
loop_
_entity.id
_entity.type
_entity.pdbx_description
1 polymer ?
#
loop_
_entity_poly.entity_id
_entity_poly.type
_entity_poly.pdbx_seq_one_letter_code
_entity_poly.pdbx_strand_id
1 'polypeptide(L)'
;MKMITGKQISAIRNAIRLGKILQRNHPEIKDLYGPHTHSEIVRILKIDTLYCVPNSVAITAIWHAIRGHKGGFRVVSYSGLLSLVEAENISREHWVKQGIERSAEQFIKGTGLRGRTFEENSKAGKKGYKKGLEGKSNDELREYGRRGYISGLSKMTFEQRSKARCKGAKARGETLWSIKEIETLYQLSQEAEYQYSKGANTGKPNKKLIASELNNMYHDGKNIRWQESVSSRLKRYRASLKTKAS
;
A
#
# COMPACT_ATOMS: atom_id res chain seq x y z
N MET A 1 -14.89 10.04 22.01
CA MET A 1 -14.22 9.08 22.91
C MET A 1 -15.28 8.11 23.43
N LYS A 2 -15.20 6.81 23.15
CA LYS A 2 -16.28 5.86 23.52
C LYS A 2 -16.10 5.48 25.00
N MET A 3 -17.08 5.81 25.85
CA MET A 3 -17.01 5.48 27.28
C MET A 3 -17.13 3.96 27.49
N ILE A 4 -16.28 3.41 28.37
CA ILE A 4 -16.34 2.00 28.76
C ILE A 4 -17.55 1.79 29.67
N THR A 5 -18.40 0.83 29.32
CA THR A 5 -19.60 0.51 30.09
C THR A 5 -19.27 -0.27 31.37
N GLY A 6 -20.13 -0.19 32.39
CA GLY A 6 -19.96 -0.98 33.61
C GLY A 6 -19.89 -2.50 33.37
N LYS A 7 -20.61 -3.00 32.36
CA LYS A 7 -20.54 -4.41 31.93
C LYS A 7 -19.15 -4.79 31.41
N GLN A 8 -18.53 -3.92 30.60
CA GLN A 8 -17.17 -4.14 30.10
C GLN A 8 -16.15 -4.11 31.23
N ILE A 9 -16.28 -3.19 32.19
CA ILE A 9 -15.43 -3.14 33.38
C ILE A 9 -15.55 -4.44 34.18
N SER A 10 -16.76 -4.98 34.34
CA SER A 10 -17.00 -6.25 35.03
C SER A 10 -16.36 -7.43 34.31
N ALA A 11 -16.51 -7.51 32.97
CA ALA A 11 -15.91 -8.55 32.16
C ALA A 11 -14.37 -8.53 32.23
N ILE A 12 -13.75 -7.35 32.16
CA ILE A 12 -12.30 -7.17 32.31
C ILE A 12 -11.85 -7.66 33.70
N ARG A 13 -12.54 -7.23 34.76
CA ARG A 13 -12.23 -7.66 36.12
C ARG A 13 -12.33 -9.18 36.30
N ASN A 14 -13.36 -9.80 35.74
CA ASN A 14 -13.55 -11.25 35.82
C ASN A 14 -12.46 -12.00 35.06
N ALA A 15 -12.07 -11.52 33.87
CA ALA A 15 -10.96 -12.11 33.11
C ALA A 15 -9.64 -12.04 33.88
N ILE A 16 -9.33 -10.89 34.51
CA ILE A 16 -8.11 -10.74 35.31
C ILE A 16 -8.12 -11.72 36.50
N ARG A 17 -9.22 -11.78 37.25
CA ARG A 17 -9.34 -12.68 38.40
C ARG A 17 -9.20 -14.14 38.00
N LEU A 18 -9.89 -14.52 36.91
CA LEU A 18 -9.78 -15.86 36.35
C LEU A 18 -8.35 -16.16 35.92
N GLY A 19 -7.65 -15.22 35.27
CA GLY A 19 -6.26 -15.38 34.89
C GLY A 19 -5.37 -15.80 36.07
N LYS A 20 -5.52 -15.14 37.23
CA LYS A 20 -4.79 -15.52 38.46
C LYS A 20 -5.17 -16.91 38.98
N ILE A 21 -6.42 -17.32 38.85
CA ILE A 21 -6.88 -18.67 39.22
C ILE A 21 -6.25 -19.71 38.28
N LEU A 22 -6.23 -19.43 36.98
CA LEU A 22 -5.65 -20.32 35.98
C LEU A 22 -4.16 -20.56 36.19
N GLN A 23 -3.41 -19.58 36.70
CA GLN A 23 -1.99 -19.80 37.03
C GLN A 23 -1.78 -20.89 38.09
N ARG A 24 -2.73 -21.06 39.00
CA ARG A 24 -2.66 -22.05 40.07
C ARG A 24 -3.20 -23.40 39.62
N ASN A 25 -4.32 -23.38 38.92
CA ASN A 25 -5.05 -24.59 38.57
C ASN A 25 -4.59 -25.22 37.25
N HIS A 26 -3.98 -24.43 36.36
CA HIS A 26 -3.57 -24.83 35.02
C HIS A 26 -2.18 -24.30 34.66
N PRO A 27 -1.11 -24.63 35.42
CA PRO A 27 0.24 -24.19 35.10
C PRO A 27 0.71 -24.67 33.71
N GLU A 28 0.16 -25.78 33.19
CA GLU A 28 0.41 -26.31 31.85
C GLU A 28 0.09 -25.33 30.71
N ILE A 29 -0.66 -24.25 30.99
CA ILE A 29 -0.86 -23.13 30.04
C ILE A 29 0.47 -22.58 29.54
N LYS A 30 1.52 -22.60 30.39
CA LYS A 30 2.86 -22.16 30.03
C LYS A 30 3.42 -22.95 28.85
N ASP A 31 3.29 -24.26 28.89
CA ASP A 31 3.87 -25.17 27.89
C ASP A 31 3.03 -25.21 26.61
N LEU A 32 1.71 -24.99 26.74
CA LEU A 32 0.79 -24.88 25.61
C LEU A 32 0.94 -23.54 24.86
N TYR A 33 1.50 -22.52 25.51
CA TYR A 33 1.68 -21.20 24.90
C TYR A 33 2.88 -21.17 23.94
N GLY A 34 2.61 -20.77 22.69
CA GLY A 34 3.59 -20.75 21.59
C GLY A 34 3.19 -21.69 20.46
N PRO A 35 3.01 -23.00 20.73
CA PRO A 35 2.40 -23.92 19.76
C PRO A 35 0.93 -23.58 19.48
N HIS A 36 0.19 -23.12 20.49
CA HIS A 36 -1.25 -22.88 20.41
C HIS A 36 -1.63 -21.42 20.66
N THR A 37 -2.69 -20.99 19.99
CA THR A 37 -3.37 -19.71 20.24
C THR A 37 -4.14 -19.76 21.57
N HIS A 38 -4.42 -18.60 22.17
CA HIS A 38 -5.24 -18.56 23.40
C HIS A 38 -6.60 -19.25 23.23
N SER A 39 -7.25 -19.11 22.07
CA SER A 39 -8.52 -19.78 21.78
C SER A 39 -8.38 -21.31 21.73
N GLU A 40 -7.27 -21.81 21.17
CA GLU A 40 -6.98 -23.24 21.17
C GLU A 40 -6.68 -23.76 22.57
N ILE A 41 -5.93 -23.01 23.39
CA ILE A 41 -5.68 -23.36 24.79
C ILE A 41 -6.98 -23.43 25.57
N VAL A 42 -7.88 -22.45 25.39
CA VAL A 42 -9.23 -22.48 25.99
C VAL A 42 -9.99 -23.74 25.58
N ARG A 43 -9.91 -24.15 24.31
CA ARG A 43 -10.59 -25.35 23.81
C ARG A 43 -9.96 -26.64 24.35
N ILE A 44 -8.63 -26.73 24.39
CA ILE A 44 -7.88 -27.90 24.89
C ILE A 44 -8.21 -28.12 26.37
N LEU A 45 -8.12 -27.07 27.18
CA LEU A 45 -8.36 -27.12 28.62
C LEU A 45 -9.84 -26.93 29.00
N LYS A 46 -10.73 -26.71 28.02
CA LYS A 46 -12.17 -26.45 28.19
C LYS A 46 -12.49 -25.37 29.24
N ILE A 47 -11.70 -24.30 29.27
CA ILE A 47 -11.76 -23.27 30.34
C ILE A 47 -13.11 -22.56 30.40
N ASP A 48 -13.73 -22.28 29.26
CA ASP A 48 -15.04 -21.63 29.20
C ASP A 48 -16.14 -22.48 29.85
N THR A 49 -16.07 -23.79 29.64
CA THR A 49 -17.01 -24.76 30.21
C THR A 49 -16.71 -25.03 31.69
N LEU A 50 -15.45 -25.27 32.04
CA LEU A 50 -15.05 -25.59 33.42
C LEU A 50 -15.32 -24.44 34.41
N TYR A 51 -15.12 -23.20 33.96
CA TYR A 51 -15.31 -22.02 34.80
C TYR A 51 -16.62 -21.28 34.50
N CYS A 52 -17.48 -21.82 33.64
CA CYS A 52 -18.77 -21.25 33.24
C CYS A 52 -18.68 -19.78 32.81
N VAL A 53 -17.68 -19.44 32.00
CA VAL A 53 -17.46 -18.06 31.51
C VAL A 53 -17.61 -17.97 30.00
N PRO A 54 -18.00 -16.78 29.47
CA PRO A 54 -17.98 -16.57 28.03
C PRO A 54 -16.60 -16.80 27.43
N ASN A 55 -16.54 -17.38 26.23
CA ASN A 55 -15.29 -17.71 25.56
C ASN A 55 -14.32 -16.52 25.42
N SER A 56 -14.85 -15.30 25.20
CA SER A 56 -14.05 -14.07 25.16
C SER A 56 -13.38 -13.72 26.50
N VAL A 57 -14.04 -14.01 27.62
CA VAL A 57 -13.49 -13.84 28.97
C VAL A 57 -12.42 -14.90 29.22
N ALA A 58 -12.66 -16.16 28.83
CA ALA A 58 -11.67 -17.24 28.94
C ALA A 58 -10.38 -16.93 28.16
N ILE A 59 -10.50 -16.48 26.91
CA ILE A 59 -9.34 -16.06 26.08
C ILE A 59 -8.54 -14.95 26.77
N THR A 60 -9.25 -13.95 27.29
CA THR A 60 -8.61 -12.82 27.98
C THR A 60 -7.96 -13.26 29.30
N ALA A 61 -8.56 -14.24 29.99
CA ALA A 61 -7.99 -14.82 31.20
C ALA A 61 -6.68 -15.59 30.92
N ILE A 62 -6.58 -16.32 29.80
CA ILE A 62 -5.31 -16.96 29.37
C ILE A 62 -4.23 -15.90 29.15
N TRP A 63 -4.55 -14.80 28.46
CA TRP A 63 -3.60 -13.69 28.26
C TRP A 63 -3.06 -13.14 29.60
N HIS A 64 -3.96 -12.97 30.57
CA HIS A 64 -3.61 -12.53 31.92
C HIS A 64 -2.86 -13.57 32.74
N ALA A 65 -3.12 -14.86 32.55
CA ALA A 65 -2.38 -15.94 33.20
C ALA A 65 -0.92 -15.96 32.71
N ILE A 66 -0.71 -15.78 31.40
CA ILE A 66 0.62 -15.79 30.79
C ILE A 66 1.43 -14.56 31.19
N ARG A 67 0.85 -13.35 31.07
CA ARG A 67 1.57 -12.07 31.21
C ARG A 67 1.47 -11.43 32.60
N GLY A 68 0.55 -11.90 33.42
CA GLY A 68 0.23 -11.29 34.71
C GLY A 68 -0.65 -10.04 34.56
N HIS A 69 -0.72 -9.28 35.65
CA HIS A 69 -1.49 -8.05 35.74
C HIS A 69 -0.76 -7.00 36.57
N LYS A 70 -0.67 -5.77 36.08
CA LYS A 70 0.03 -4.66 36.76
C LYS A 70 -0.78 -4.01 37.89
N GLY A 71 -2.03 -4.43 38.09
CA GLY A 71 -2.97 -3.83 39.04
C GLY A 71 -3.93 -2.86 38.36
N GLY A 72 -5.07 -2.62 39.01
CA GLY A 72 -6.18 -1.82 38.49
C GLY A 72 -7.50 -2.58 38.52
N PHE A 73 -8.61 -1.95 38.12
CA PHE A 73 -9.94 -2.59 38.09
C PHE A 73 -10.40 -3.23 39.42
N ARG A 74 -9.84 -2.79 40.57
CA ARG A 74 -10.00 -3.41 41.90
C ARG A 74 -9.44 -4.83 41.99
N VAL A 75 -8.37 -5.13 41.24
CA VAL A 75 -7.60 -6.35 41.32
C VAL A 75 -6.14 -6.00 41.60
N VAL A 76 -5.54 -6.70 42.55
CA VAL A 76 -4.13 -6.54 42.94
C VAL A 76 -3.25 -7.06 41.80
N SER A 77 -2.06 -6.47 41.64
CA SER A 77 -1.07 -6.95 40.69
C SER A 77 -0.63 -8.39 40.99
N TYR A 78 -0.18 -9.10 39.94
CA TYR A 78 0.46 -10.40 40.05
C TYR A 78 1.34 -10.66 38.80
N SER A 79 2.40 -11.44 38.98
CA SER A 79 3.32 -11.84 37.90
C SER A 79 2.68 -12.87 36.97
N GLY A 80 3.15 -12.94 35.72
CA GLY A 80 2.73 -13.95 34.75
C GLY A 80 3.36 -15.32 34.97
N LEU A 81 2.84 -16.35 34.29
CA LEU A 81 3.52 -17.66 34.15
C LEU A 81 4.82 -17.55 33.34
N LEU A 82 4.91 -16.52 32.50
CA LEU A 82 6.10 -16.15 31.74
C LEU A 82 6.53 -14.73 32.10
N SER A 83 7.82 -14.45 31.94
CA SER A 83 8.29 -13.07 31.90
C SER A 83 7.70 -12.36 30.66
N LEU A 84 7.59 -11.02 30.72
CA LEU A 84 7.07 -10.24 29.60
C LEU A 84 7.92 -10.42 28.34
N VAL A 85 9.23 -10.52 28.49
CA VAL A 85 10.17 -10.71 27.38
C VAL A 85 9.98 -12.07 26.72
N GLU A 86 9.88 -13.14 27.50
CA GLU A 86 9.60 -14.49 26.97
C GLU A 86 8.25 -14.53 26.25
N ALA A 87 7.20 -13.97 26.86
CA ALA A 87 5.86 -13.97 26.27
C ALA A 87 5.79 -13.16 24.96
N GLU A 88 6.58 -12.09 24.83
CA GLU A 88 6.69 -11.30 23.61
C GLU A 88 7.49 -12.00 22.51
N ASN A 89 8.59 -12.67 22.87
CA ASN A 89 9.39 -13.43 21.90
C ASN A 89 8.58 -14.59 21.32
N ILE A 90 7.94 -15.39 22.18
CA ILE A 90 7.06 -16.50 21.75
C ILE A 90 5.93 -15.97 20.88
N SER A 91 5.30 -14.86 21.27
CA SER A 91 4.26 -14.25 20.45
C SER A 91 4.79 -13.87 19.07
N ARG A 92 5.95 -13.23 18.98
CA ARG A 92 6.54 -12.77 17.72
C ARG A 92 6.83 -13.95 16.79
N GLU A 93 7.45 -15.00 17.31
CA GLU A 93 7.74 -16.23 16.56
C GLU A 93 6.45 -16.88 16.04
N HIS A 94 5.42 -16.94 16.87
CA HIS A 94 4.12 -17.47 16.49
C HIS A 94 3.46 -16.65 15.37
N TRP A 95 3.50 -15.32 15.44
CA TRP A 95 2.97 -14.45 14.37
C TRP A 95 3.72 -14.63 13.05
N VAL A 96 5.05 -14.81 13.10
CA VAL A 96 5.86 -15.08 11.92
C VAL A 96 5.48 -16.43 11.31
N LYS A 97 5.42 -17.49 12.12
CA LYS A 97 5.05 -18.84 11.67
C LYS A 97 3.64 -18.88 11.08
N GLN A 98 2.64 -18.36 11.78
CA GLN A 98 1.27 -18.28 11.24
C GLN A 98 1.19 -17.41 9.99
N GLY A 99 1.97 -16.33 9.91
CA GLY A 99 2.05 -15.50 8.73
C GLY A 99 2.55 -16.28 7.51
N ILE A 100 3.60 -17.08 7.70
CA ILE A 100 4.15 -17.96 6.66
C ILE A 100 3.13 -19.02 6.25
N GLU A 101 2.54 -19.74 7.21
CA GLU A 101 1.55 -20.80 6.96
C GLU A 101 0.32 -20.26 6.22
N ARG A 102 -0.26 -19.15 6.69
CA ARG A 102 -1.40 -18.51 6.02
C ARG A 102 -1.04 -18.03 4.62
N SER A 103 0.17 -17.52 4.43
CA SER A 103 0.64 -17.11 3.10
C SER A 103 0.75 -18.32 2.16
N ALA A 104 1.31 -19.43 2.63
CA ALA A 104 1.41 -20.67 1.88
C ALA A 104 0.02 -21.24 1.54
N GLU A 105 -0.90 -21.28 2.50
CA GLU A 105 -2.28 -21.69 2.26
C GLU A 105 -3.00 -20.81 1.23
N GLN A 106 -2.84 -19.49 1.34
CA GLN A 106 -3.46 -18.54 0.41
C GLN A 106 -2.87 -18.65 -1.00
N PHE A 107 -1.60 -19.02 -1.11
CA PHE A 107 -0.95 -19.31 -2.38
C PHE A 107 -1.54 -20.58 -3.00
N ILE A 108 -1.64 -21.69 -2.25
CA ILE A 108 -2.22 -22.95 -2.71
C ILE A 108 -3.68 -22.77 -3.13
N LYS A 109 -4.48 -22.07 -2.31
CA LYS A 109 -5.91 -21.84 -2.57
C LYS A 109 -6.17 -20.80 -3.67
N GLY A 110 -5.14 -20.10 -4.15
CA GLY A 110 -5.31 -19.00 -5.12
C GLY A 110 -6.11 -17.80 -4.58
N THR A 111 -6.27 -17.68 -3.25
CA THR A 111 -7.12 -16.63 -2.64
C THR A 111 -6.34 -15.39 -2.21
N GLY A 112 -5.01 -15.43 -2.33
CA GLY A 112 -4.10 -14.32 -2.03
C GLY A 112 -4.02 -13.26 -3.13
N LEU A 113 -3.24 -12.20 -2.89
CA LEU A 113 -3.06 -11.08 -3.84
C LEU A 113 -2.60 -11.53 -5.23
N ARG A 114 -1.82 -12.63 -5.28
CA ARG A 114 -1.31 -13.26 -6.51
C ARG A 114 -2.26 -14.25 -7.16
N GLY A 115 -3.27 -14.75 -6.44
CA GLY A 115 -4.27 -15.67 -7.01
C GLY A 115 -5.52 -14.96 -7.52
N ARG A 116 -5.68 -13.68 -7.21
CA ARG A 116 -6.74 -12.82 -7.76
C ARG A 116 -6.40 -12.33 -9.15
N THR A 117 -7.42 -12.25 -9.99
CA THR A 117 -7.35 -11.61 -11.30
C THR A 117 -7.06 -10.10 -11.16
N PHE A 118 -6.59 -9.48 -12.24
CA PHE A 118 -6.39 -8.03 -12.30
C PHE A 118 -7.66 -7.25 -11.95
N GLU A 119 -8.82 -7.71 -12.43
CA GLU A 119 -10.11 -7.07 -12.18
C GLU A 119 -10.55 -7.18 -10.72
N GLU A 120 -10.35 -8.33 -10.08
CA GLU A 120 -10.66 -8.53 -8.67
C GLU A 120 -9.75 -7.69 -7.77
N ASN A 121 -8.45 -7.61 -8.10
CA ASN A 121 -7.52 -6.73 -7.41
C ASN A 121 -7.88 -5.25 -7.62
N SER A 122 -8.31 -4.86 -8.82
CA SER A 122 -8.80 -3.51 -9.13
C SER A 122 -10.07 -3.18 -8.33
N LYS A 123 -11.05 -4.09 -8.27
CA LYS A 123 -12.28 -3.92 -7.48
C LYS A 123 -11.99 -3.83 -5.98
N ALA A 124 -11.10 -4.69 -5.45
CA ALA A 124 -10.68 -4.65 -4.06
C ALA A 124 -9.94 -3.35 -3.73
N GLY A 125 -9.06 -2.88 -4.62
CA GLY A 125 -8.39 -1.60 -4.51
C GLY A 125 -9.36 -0.42 -4.50
N LYS A 126 -10.34 -0.40 -5.43
CA LYS A 126 -11.40 0.62 -5.46
C LYS A 126 -12.26 0.60 -4.20
N LYS A 127 -12.61 -0.58 -3.68
CA LYS A 127 -13.37 -0.73 -2.44
C LYS A 127 -12.57 -0.25 -1.22
N GLY A 128 -11.28 -0.58 -1.15
CA GLY A 128 -10.38 -0.12 -0.11
C GLY A 128 -10.18 1.40 -0.15
N TYR A 129 -10.02 1.97 -1.34
CA TYR A 129 -9.95 3.41 -1.56
C TYR A 129 -11.24 4.10 -1.12
N LYS A 130 -12.40 3.65 -1.58
CA LYS A 130 -13.71 4.22 -1.20
C LYS A 130 -13.93 4.18 0.31
N LYS A 131 -13.67 3.03 0.95
CA LYS A 131 -13.82 2.86 2.41
C LYS A 131 -12.81 3.67 3.22
N GLY A 132 -11.64 3.96 2.66
CA GLY A 132 -10.63 4.82 3.29
C GLY A 132 -10.94 6.32 3.21
N LEU A 133 -11.87 6.73 2.35
CA LEU A 133 -12.26 8.13 2.13
C LEU A 133 -13.63 8.45 2.73
N GLU A 134 -14.46 7.44 2.95
CA GLU A 134 -15.79 7.57 3.55
C GLU A 134 -15.69 8.19 4.96
N GLY A 135 -16.36 9.33 5.15
CA GLY A 135 -16.39 10.06 6.43
C GLY A 135 -15.21 11.00 6.68
N LYS A 136 -14.29 11.18 5.73
CA LYS A 136 -13.18 12.14 5.84
C LYS A 136 -13.59 13.55 5.39
N SER A 137 -13.09 14.57 6.08
CA SER A 137 -13.22 15.96 5.65
C SER A 137 -12.34 16.26 4.43
N ASN A 138 -12.62 17.36 3.71
CA ASN A 138 -11.82 17.77 2.55
C ASN A 138 -10.32 17.97 2.88
N ASP A 139 -10.02 18.44 4.09
CA ASP A 139 -8.63 18.62 4.52
C ASP A 139 -7.94 17.29 4.82
N GLU A 140 -8.66 16.34 5.41
CA GLU A 140 -8.14 14.98 5.61
C GLU A 140 -7.90 14.25 4.28
N LEU A 141 -8.72 14.51 3.27
CA LEU A 141 -8.53 14.01 1.91
C LEU A 141 -7.27 14.60 1.25
N ARG A 142 -7.04 15.92 1.41
CA ARG A 142 -5.83 16.60 0.95
C ARG A 142 -4.57 16.07 1.64
N GLU A 143 -4.61 15.91 2.96
CA GLU A 143 -3.54 15.35 3.77
C GLU A 143 -3.18 13.91 3.36
N TYR A 144 -4.21 13.10 3.07
CA TYR A 144 -4.04 11.72 2.60
C TYR A 144 -3.40 11.66 1.21
N GLY A 145 -3.86 12.51 0.28
CA GLY A 145 -3.26 12.66 -1.04
C GLY A 145 -1.80 13.13 -0.97
N ARG A 146 -1.51 14.09 -0.09
CA ARG A 146 -0.15 14.59 0.16
C ARG A 146 0.76 13.49 0.71
N ARG A 147 0.30 12.68 1.67
CA ARG A 147 1.05 11.52 2.19
C ARG A 147 1.29 10.45 1.13
N GLY A 148 0.33 10.17 0.25
CA GLY A 148 0.51 9.29 -0.90
C GLY A 148 1.58 9.80 -1.87
N TYR A 149 1.57 11.11 -2.15
CA TYR A 149 2.58 11.74 -3.00
C TYR A 149 3.98 11.72 -2.37
N ILE A 150 4.10 12.05 -1.08
CA ILE A 150 5.36 12.05 -0.34
C ILE A 150 5.93 10.62 -0.22
N SER A 151 5.09 9.63 0.08
CA SER A 151 5.53 8.24 0.23
C SER A 151 5.93 7.57 -1.09
N GLY A 152 5.33 7.97 -2.22
CA GLY A 152 5.63 7.42 -3.54
C GLY A 152 6.62 8.22 -4.36
N LEU A 153 6.23 9.42 -4.82
CA LEU A 153 6.93 10.19 -5.86
C LEU A 153 8.09 11.03 -5.33
N SER A 154 8.05 11.44 -4.06
CA SER A 154 9.10 12.28 -3.46
C SER A 154 10.41 11.52 -3.22
N LYS A 155 10.34 10.20 -3.02
CA LYS A 155 11.52 9.35 -2.79
C LYS A 155 12.18 8.85 -4.07
N MET A 156 11.53 9.05 -5.22
CA MET A 156 12.06 8.59 -6.50
C MET A 156 13.08 9.58 -7.07
N THR A 157 14.19 9.05 -7.58
CA THR A 157 15.15 9.83 -8.37
C THR A 157 14.50 10.31 -9.68
N PHE A 158 15.13 11.28 -10.34
CA PHE A 158 14.69 11.75 -11.65
C PHE A 158 14.55 10.59 -12.66
N GLU A 159 15.52 9.67 -12.69
CA GLU A 159 15.49 8.51 -13.57
C GLU A 159 14.35 7.55 -13.26
N GLN A 160 14.11 7.26 -11.99
CA GLN A 160 13.01 6.39 -11.56
C GLN A 160 11.65 6.97 -11.96
N ARG A 161 11.47 8.29 -11.78
CA ARG A 161 10.27 9.00 -12.24
C ARG A 161 10.11 8.96 -13.76
N SER A 162 11.21 9.12 -14.48
CA SER A 162 11.24 9.02 -15.95
C SER A 162 10.83 7.62 -16.42
N LYS A 163 11.44 6.57 -15.86
CA LYS A 163 11.11 5.17 -16.16
C LYS A 163 9.66 4.83 -15.83
N ALA A 164 9.14 5.25 -14.68
CA ALA A 164 7.75 5.04 -14.29
C ALA A 164 6.77 5.73 -15.26
N ARG A 165 7.09 6.95 -15.69
CA ARG A 165 6.29 7.69 -16.69
C ARG A 165 6.28 6.95 -18.04
N CYS A 166 7.44 6.50 -18.51
CA CYS A 166 7.54 5.73 -19.75
C CYS A 166 6.75 4.42 -19.67
N LYS A 167 6.82 3.72 -18.53
CA LYS A 167 6.06 2.49 -18.29
C LYS A 167 4.54 2.76 -18.31
N GLY A 168 4.09 3.83 -17.69
CA GLY A 168 2.68 4.24 -17.68
C GLY A 168 2.17 4.59 -19.08
N ALA A 169 2.93 5.36 -19.85
CA ALA A 169 2.59 5.71 -21.23
C ALA A 169 2.49 4.46 -22.13
N LYS A 170 3.47 3.55 -22.05
CA LYS A 170 3.42 2.27 -22.79
C LYS A 170 2.21 1.42 -22.40
N ALA A 171 1.87 1.34 -21.12
CA ALA A 171 0.70 0.60 -20.65
C ALA A 171 -0.63 1.16 -21.17
N ARG A 172 -0.68 2.47 -21.50
CA ARG A 172 -1.83 3.11 -22.15
C ARG A 172 -1.82 3.02 -23.68
N GLY A 173 -0.83 2.33 -24.26
CA GLY A 173 -0.65 2.25 -25.71
C GLY A 173 -0.14 3.54 -26.36
N GLU A 174 0.42 4.47 -25.59
CA GLU A 174 0.98 5.71 -26.14
C GLU A 174 2.34 5.47 -26.80
N THR A 175 2.53 6.02 -28.01
CA THR A 175 3.80 5.98 -28.73
C THR A 175 4.75 7.06 -28.20
N LEU A 176 5.84 6.64 -27.57
CA LEU A 176 6.86 7.54 -27.02
C LEU A 176 7.69 8.20 -28.13
N TRP A 177 8.21 9.40 -27.86
CA TRP A 177 9.15 10.08 -28.74
C TRP A 177 10.53 9.44 -28.65
N SER A 178 11.06 8.97 -29.77
CA SER A 178 12.45 8.49 -29.82
C SER A 178 13.42 9.68 -29.84
N ILE A 179 14.68 9.48 -29.42
CA ILE A 179 15.70 10.54 -29.43
C ILE A 179 15.91 11.05 -30.87
N LYS A 180 16.08 10.11 -31.83
CA LYS A 180 16.24 10.43 -33.25
C LYS A 180 15.06 11.24 -33.80
N GLU A 181 13.84 10.82 -33.49
CA GLU A 181 12.62 11.53 -33.91
C GLU A 181 12.57 12.97 -33.37
N ILE A 182 13.10 13.22 -32.17
CA ILE A 182 13.17 14.57 -31.60
C ILE A 182 14.26 15.41 -32.27
N GLU A 183 15.39 14.80 -32.62
CA GLU A 183 16.49 15.46 -33.33
C GLU A 183 16.05 15.85 -34.75
N THR A 184 15.41 14.93 -35.47
CA THR A 184 14.82 15.18 -36.79
C THR A 184 13.73 16.23 -36.72
N LEU A 185 12.85 16.19 -35.71
CA LEU A 185 11.90 17.27 -35.45
C LEU A 185 12.58 18.65 -35.35
N TYR A 186 13.74 18.72 -34.67
CA TYR A 186 14.46 19.98 -34.54
C TYR A 186 15.10 20.42 -35.86
N GLN A 187 15.71 19.49 -36.61
CA GLN A 187 16.30 19.75 -37.93
C GLN A 187 15.26 20.27 -38.92
N LEU A 188 14.14 19.56 -39.08
CA LEU A 188 13.01 19.99 -39.91
C LEU A 188 12.52 21.38 -39.51
N SER A 189 12.55 21.74 -38.21
CA SER A 189 12.14 23.08 -37.79
C SER A 189 13.05 24.22 -38.26
N GLN A 190 14.28 23.93 -38.69
CA GLN A 190 15.26 24.89 -39.20
C GLN A 190 15.24 25.00 -40.73
N GLU A 191 14.74 23.99 -41.42
CA GLU A 191 14.69 23.94 -42.88
C GLU A 191 13.62 24.87 -43.44
N ALA A 192 13.96 25.63 -44.49
CA ALA A 192 13.06 26.62 -45.09
C ALA A 192 11.79 25.99 -45.67
N GLU A 193 11.87 24.76 -46.18
CA GLU A 193 10.74 23.99 -46.75
C GLU A 193 9.66 23.71 -45.70
N TYR A 194 10.05 23.57 -44.44
CA TYR A 194 9.17 23.27 -43.32
C TYR A 194 8.81 24.51 -42.51
N GLN A 195 9.07 25.70 -43.04
CA GLN A 195 8.66 26.98 -42.47
C GLN A 195 7.57 27.63 -43.32
N TYR A 196 6.79 28.52 -42.72
CA TYR A 196 5.85 29.32 -43.50
C TYR A 196 6.62 30.29 -44.39
N SER A 197 6.33 30.28 -45.69
CA SER A 197 6.96 31.15 -46.69
C SER A 197 6.31 32.53 -46.84
N LYS A 198 5.04 32.68 -46.41
CA LYS A 198 4.27 33.93 -46.52
C LYS A 198 3.36 34.16 -45.29
N GLY A 199 3.04 35.43 -45.03
CA GLY A 199 2.08 35.86 -43.99
C GLY A 199 2.68 36.15 -42.61
N ALA A 200 1.82 36.33 -41.60
CA ALA A 200 2.22 36.71 -40.23
C ALA A 200 3.07 35.66 -39.47
N ASN A 201 3.20 34.45 -40.03
CA ASN A 201 4.00 33.37 -39.48
C ASN A 201 5.26 33.07 -40.29
N THR A 202 5.63 33.94 -41.24
CA THR A 202 6.81 33.76 -42.09
C THR A 202 8.06 33.47 -41.24
N GLY A 203 8.83 32.44 -41.62
CA GLY A 203 10.03 31.99 -40.90
C GLY A 203 9.76 31.17 -39.63
N LYS A 204 8.48 30.96 -39.25
CA LYS A 204 8.13 30.04 -38.15
C LYS A 204 7.95 28.61 -38.69
N PRO A 205 8.28 27.58 -37.90
CA PRO A 205 8.06 26.19 -38.29
C PRO A 205 6.58 25.89 -38.56
N ASN A 206 6.29 25.29 -39.71
CA ASN A 206 4.99 24.75 -40.09
C ASN A 206 4.80 23.37 -39.42
N LYS A 207 4.28 23.41 -38.19
CA LYS A 207 4.14 22.24 -37.32
C LYS A 207 3.24 21.15 -37.88
N LYS A 208 2.26 21.51 -38.71
CA LYS A 208 1.35 20.54 -39.36
C LYS A 208 2.09 19.74 -40.43
N LEU A 209 2.91 20.42 -41.24
CA LEU A 209 3.75 19.77 -42.24
C LEU A 209 4.80 18.87 -41.58
N ILE A 210 5.50 19.39 -40.56
CA ILE A 210 6.48 18.63 -39.79
C ILE A 210 5.86 17.39 -39.11
N ALA A 211 4.65 17.50 -38.55
CA ALA A 211 3.97 16.36 -37.95
C ALA A 211 3.68 15.27 -38.98
N SER A 212 3.27 15.66 -40.19
CA SER A 212 3.00 14.73 -41.30
C SER A 212 4.28 14.02 -41.74
N GLU A 213 5.39 14.76 -41.86
CA GLU A 213 6.68 14.19 -42.23
C GLU A 213 7.21 13.20 -41.17
N LEU A 214 7.12 13.56 -39.89
CA LEU A 214 7.51 12.67 -38.79
C LEU A 214 6.66 11.40 -38.75
N ASN A 215 5.36 11.49 -39.06
CA ASN A 215 4.48 10.32 -39.16
C ASN A 215 4.89 9.40 -40.31
N ASN A 216 5.27 9.96 -41.46
CA ASN A 216 5.76 9.18 -42.60
C ASN A 216 7.08 8.46 -42.26
N MET A 217 8.04 9.18 -41.66
CA MET A 217 9.37 8.64 -41.37
C MET A 217 9.39 7.60 -40.24
N TYR A 218 8.58 7.79 -39.19
CA TYR A 218 8.70 7.02 -37.94
C TYR A 218 7.49 6.17 -37.58
N HIS A 219 6.35 6.38 -38.24
CA HIS A 219 5.07 5.75 -37.87
C HIS A 219 4.34 5.16 -39.08
N ASP A 220 5.05 4.86 -40.18
CA ASP A 220 4.49 4.27 -41.41
C ASP A 220 3.30 5.08 -41.97
N GLY A 221 3.36 6.41 -41.88
CA GLY A 221 2.29 7.31 -42.30
C GLY A 221 1.08 7.36 -41.36
N LYS A 222 1.09 6.62 -40.25
CA LYS A 222 0.01 6.66 -39.25
C LYS A 222 0.02 8.00 -38.52
N ASN A 223 -1.16 8.58 -38.30
CA ASN A 223 -1.33 9.88 -37.67
C ASN A 223 -1.14 9.82 -36.14
N ILE A 224 0.10 9.58 -35.71
CA ILE A 224 0.50 9.46 -34.30
C ILE A 224 0.92 10.81 -33.72
N ARG A 225 1.63 11.63 -34.51
CA ARG A 225 2.07 12.97 -34.16
C ARG A 225 1.14 14.00 -34.77
N TRP A 226 0.76 14.98 -33.95
CA TRP A 226 -0.06 16.11 -34.36
C TRP A 226 0.60 17.44 -33.99
N GLN A 227 0.11 18.55 -34.55
CA GLN A 227 0.75 19.88 -34.48
C GLN A 227 1.04 20.37 -33.05
N GLU A 228 0.13 20.15 -32.09
CA GLU A 228 0.30 20.53 -30.69
C GLU A 228 1.37 19.68 -30.00
N SER A 229 1.43 18.37 -30.30
CA SER A 229 2.45 17.47 -29.77
C SER A 229 3.85 17.88 -30.24
N VAL A 230 3.97 18.24 -31.52
CA VAL A 230 5.17 18.79 -32.15
C VAL A 230 5.56 20.12 -31.50
N SER A 231 4.60 21.04 -31.33
CA SER A 231 4.83 22.33 -30.69
C SER A 231 5.40 22.19 -29.27
N SER A 232 4.77 21.33 -28.47
CA SER A 232 5.15 21.08 -27.09
C SER A 232 6.53 20.42 -27.00
N ARG A 233 6.80 19.44 -27.87
CA ARG A 233 8.08 18.73 -27.88
C ARG A 233 9.23 19.63 -28.33
N LEU A 234 9.03 20.40 -29.41
CA LEU A 234 10.03 21.31 -29.94
C LEU A 234 10.41 22.39 -28.91
N LYS A 235 9.42 22.96 -28.21
CA LYS A 235 9.66 23.94 -27.13
C LYS A 235 10.55 23.35 -26.03
N ARG A 236 10.25 22.12 -25.57
CA ARG A 236 11.03 21.44 -24.52
C ARG A 236 12.44 21.11 -24.99
N TYR A 237 12.60 20.68 -26.23
CA TYR A 237 13.91 20.35 -26.78
C TYR A 237 14.81 21.60 -26.90
N ARG A 238 14.27 22.71 -27.42
CA ARG A 238 14.96 24.01 -27.47
C ARG A 238 15.41 24.49 -26.09
N ALA A 239 14.56 24.32 -25.07
CA ALA A 239 14.94 24.63 -23.68
C ALA A 239 16.10 23.76 -23.19
N SER A 240 16.08 22.45 -23.49
CA SER A 240 17.16 21.54 -23.08
C SER A 240 18.50 21.83 -23.75
N LEU A 241 18.51 22.36 -24.97
CA LEU A 241 19.74 22.79 -25.66
C LEU A 241 20.34 24.03 -24.98
N LYS A 242 19.50 25.00 -24.60
CA LYS A 242 19.95 26.20 -23.88
C LYS A 242 20.62 25.85 -22.54
N THR A 243 20.04 24.92 -21.79
CA THR A 243 20.60 24.47 -20.50
C THR A 243 21.92 23.73 -20.64
N LYS A 244 22.20 23.08 -21.78
CA LYS A 244 23.47 22.38 -22.03
C LYS A 244 24.60 23.30 -22.51
N ALA A 245 24.26 24.50 -22.96
CA ALA A 245 25.21 25.49 -23.46
C ALA A 245 25.64 26.51 -22.37
N SER A 246 25.09 26.39 -21.16
CA SER A 246 25.44 27.14 -19.95
C SER A 246 26.22 26.25 -19.00
#